data_AF-X0WB12-F1
#
_entry.id   AF-X0WB12-F1
#
_cell.length_a   1.000
_cell.length_b   1.000
_cell.length_c   1.000
_cell.angle_alpha   90.00
_cell.angle_beta   90.00
_cell.angle_gamma   90.00
#
_symmetry.space_group_name_H-M   'P 1'
#
loop_
_entity.id
_entity.type
_entity.pdbx_description
1 polymer ?
#
loop_
_entity_poly.entity_id
_entity_poly.type
_entity_poly.pdbx_seq_one_letter_code
_entity_poly.pdbx_strand_id
1 'polypeptide(L)'
;MGRAARLKKKDNEMLFKAKNGKIRITKSIIRSYQRKIERLYRERIRIYNLYNYENRLKNEGYSLIAGIDEAGRGSLSGPVVAAAVILPDQLFIPYIKDSKKLTSQKRTELYCSILNKAKNVGIGIVE
;
A
#
# COMPACT_ATOMS: atom_id res chain seq x y z
N MET A 1 18.98 -0.30 -10.26
CA MET A 1 18.18 0.63 -11.09
C MET A 1 16.95 -0.05 -11.72
N GLY A 2 16.04 -0.62 -10.90
CA GLY A 2 15.01 -1.57 -11.36
C GLY A 2 13.59 -0.99 -11.37
N ARG A 3 12.78 -1.36 -12.39
CA ARG A 3 11.31 -1.16 -12.58
C ARG A 3 10.72 0.26 -12.44
N ALA A 4 11.04 1.06 -11.42
CA ALA A 4 10.52 2.41 -11.23
C ALA A 4 10.93 3.38 -12.36
N ALA A 5 12.16 3.24 -12.85
CA ALA A 5 12.65 4.00 -14.01
C ALA A 5 11.93 3.61 -15.32
N ARG A 6 11.48 2.35 -15.43
CA ARG A 6 10.77 1.82 -16.61
C ARG A 6 9.32 2.32 -16.70
N LEU A 7 8.67 2.51 -15.54
CA LEU A 7 7.33 3.12 -15.45
C LEU A 7 7.36 4.62 -15.81
N LYS A 8 8.33 5.38 -15.27
CA LYS A 8 8.55 6.80 -15.66
C LYS A 8 8.72 6.97 -17.18
N LYS A 9 9.32 5.98 -17.87
CA LYS A 9 9.57 6.03 -19.33
C LYS A 9 8.29 5.84 -20.17
N LYS A 10 7.40 4.91 -19.79
CA LYS A 10 6.11 4.67 -20.47
C LYS A 10 5.12 5.82 -20.28
N ASP A 11 5.07 6.40 -19.08
CA ASP A 11 4.18 7.54 -18.78
C ASP A 11 4.58 8.78 -19.58
N ASN A 12 5.89 9.00 -19.78
CA ASN A 12 6.42 10.05 -20.65
C ASN A 12 6.07 9.86 -22.13
N GLU A 13 5.99 8.61 -22.61
CA GLU A 13 5.68 8.30 -24.00
C GLU A 13 4.21 8.60 -24.37
N MET A 14 3.26 8.28 -23.46
CA MET A 14 1.85 8.67 -23.59
C MET A 14 1.68 10.19 -23.57
N LEU A 15 2.40 10.89 -22.68
CA LEU A 15 2.38 12.36 -22.59
C LEU A 15 2.92 13.02 -23.87
N PHE A 16 3.94 12.41 -24.49
CA PHE A 16 4.52 12.85 -25.75
C PHE A 16 3.55 12.65 -26.93
N LYS A 17 2.85 11.50 -26.99
CA LYS A 17 1.82 11.23 -28.02
C LYS A 17 0.61 12.18 -27.91
N ALA A 18 0.23 12.58 -26.69
CA ALA A 18 -0.84 13.56 -26.46
C ALA A 18 -0.44 14.99 -26.89
N LYS A 19 0.83 15.38 -26.76
CA LYS A 19 1.34 16.68 -27.21
C LYS A 19 1.48 16.77 -28.75
N ASN A 20 1.76 15.67 -29.42
CA ASN A 20 2.04 15.62 -30.86
C ASN A 20 0.83 15.27 -31.76
N GLY A 21 -0.39 15.62 -31.32
CA GLY A 21 -1.48 15.91 -32.28
C GLY A 21 -2.33 14.75 -32.81
N LYS A 22 -2.42 13.59 -32.13
CA LYS A 22 -3.39 12.53 -32.53
C LYS A 22 -4.62 12.40 -31.62
N ILE A 23 -4.66 13.04 -30.45
CA ILE A 23 -5.79 12.96 -29.50
C ILE A 23 -6.05 14.35 -28.90
N ARG A 24 -7.27 14.88 -29.04
CA ARG A 24 -7.68 16.17 -28.46
C ARG A 24 -7.96 16.04 -26.96
N ILE A 25 -6.92 15.90 -26.16
CA ILE A 25 -7.03 15.83 -24.70
C ILE A 25 -6.95 17.24 -24.13
N THR A 26 -7.92 17.62 -23.30
CA THR A 26 -7.90 18.94 -22.64
C THR A 26 -6.74 19.04 -21.64
N LYS A 27 -6.13 20.22 -21.52
CA LYS A 27 -5.04 20.48 -20.55
C LYS A 27 -5.44 20.09 -19.11
N SER A 28 -6.72 20.19 -18.76
CA SER A 28 -7.26 19.82 -17.45
C SER A 28 -7.19 18.31 -17.18
N ILE A 29 -7.49 17.47 -18.17
CA ILE A 29 -7.39 16.01 -18.05
C ILE A 29 -5.93 15.61 -17.83
N ILE A 30 -5.00 16.11 -18.65
CA ILE A 30 -3.57 15.84 -18.51
C ILE A 30 -3.09 16.20 -17.09
N ARG A 31 -3.50 17.37 -16.57
CA ARG A 31 -3.15 17.81 -15.22
C ARG A 31 -3.70 16.90 -14.12
N SER A 32 -4.92 16.40 -14.27
CA SER A 32 -5.54 15.46 -13.33
C SER A 32 -4.76 14.13 -13.29
N TYR A 33 -4.41 13.59 -14.46
CA TYR A 33 -3.59 12.38 -14.58
C TYR A 33 -2.20 12.56 -13.96
N GLN A 34 -1.54 13.69 -14.21
CA GLN A 34 -0.24 14.00 -13.60
C GLN A 34 -0.29 14.01 -12.07
N ARG A 35 -1.29 14.68 -11.49
CA ARG A 35 -1.49 14.68 -10.03
C ARG A 35 -1.73 13.27 -9.48
N LYS A 36 -2.50 12.45 -10.21
CA LYS A 36 -2.76 11.06 -9.82
C LYS A 36 -1.47 10.22 -9.84
N ILE A 37 -0.66 10.34 -10.87
CA ILE A 37 0.65 9.66 -11.00
C ILE A 37 1.57 10.10 -9.85
N GLU A 38 1.65 11.39 -9.59
CA GLU A 38 2.49 11.93 -8.51
C GLU A 38 2.04 11.39 -7.14
N ARG A 39 0.74 11.36 -6.89
CA ARG A 39 0.17 10.78 -5.65
C ARG A 39 0.52 9.30 -5.49
N LEU A 40 0.41 8.52 -6.56
CA LEU A 40 0.79 7.10 -6.55
C LEU A 40 2.29 6.91 -6.31
N TYR A 41 3.13 7.76 -6.91
CA TYR A 41 4.58 7.71 -6.71
C TYR A 41 4.95 8.01 -5.26
N ARG A 42 4.33 9.04 -4.65
CA ARG A 42 4.51 9.36 -3.22
C ARG A 42 4.07 8.20 -2.33
N GLU A 43 2.93 7.57 -2.60
CA GLU A 43 2.47 6.40 -1.83
C GLU A 43 3.41 5.20 -2.00
N ARG A 44 3.99 4.98 -3.19
CA ARG A 44 5.01 3.94 -3.40
C ARG A 44 6.26 4.17 -2.56
N ILE A 45 6.77 5.40 -2.53
CA ILE A 45 7.94 5.74 -1.70
C ILE A 45 7.61 5.52 -0.23
N ARG A 46 6.45 6.01 0.23
CA ARG A 46 6.01 5.82 1.62
C ARG A 46 5.96 4.35 2.01
N ILE A 47 5.31 3.51 1.21
CA ILE A 47 5.19 2.07 1.49
C ILE A 47 6.56 1.39 1.43
N TYR A 48 7.40 1.73 0.47
CA TYR A 48 8.77 1.22 0.40
C TYR A 48 9.55 1.50 1.69
N ASN A 49 9.41 2.71 2.24
CA ASN A 49 10.07 3.08 3.50
C ASN A 49 9.52 2.33 4.72
N LEU A 50 8.24 1.91 4.72
CA LEU A 50 7.69 1.09 5.81
C LEU A 50 8.38 -0.28 5.89
N TYR A 51 8.77 -0.84 4.74
CA TYR A 51 9.49 -2.11 4.67
C TYR A 51 10.93 -2.04 5.18
N ASN A 52 11.47 -0.86 5.55
CA ASN A 52 12.85 -0.74 6.00
C ASN A 52 13.15 -1.61 7.23
N TYR A 53 12.20 -1.72 8.18
CA TYR A 53 12.37 -2.59 9.34
C TYR A 53 12.40 -4.06 8.95
N GLU A 54 11.44 -4.51 8.14
CA GLU A 54 11.42 -5.89 7.65
C GLU A 54 12.67 -6.25 6.84
N ASN A 55 13.14 -5.33 6.01
CA ASN A 55 14.36 -5.53 5.21
C ASN A 55 15.61 -5.69 6.09
N ARG A 56 15.69 -4.98 7.22
CA ARG A 56 16.80 -5.14 8.18
C ARG A 56 16.78 -6.54 8.79
N LEU A 57 15.63 -6.99 9.28
CA LEU A 57 15.47 -8.33 9.84
C LEU A 57 15.77 -9.42 8.79
N LYS A 58 15.38 -9.22 7.53
CA LYS A 58 15.76 -10.13 6.44
C LYS A 58 17.27 -10.23 6.23
N ASN A 59 17.96 -9.09 6.29
CA ASN A 59 19.42 -9.07 6.18
C ASN A 59 20.12 -9.76 7.37
N GLU A 60 19.45 -9.85 8.51
CA GLU A 60 19.90 -10.62 9.68
C GLU A 60 19.58 -12.12 9.56
N GLY A 61 18.90 -12.55 8.49
CA GLY A 61 18.61 -13.96 8.20
C GLY A 61 17.16 -14.40 8.50
N TYR A 62 16.30 -13.50 9.00
CA TYR A 62 14.90 -13.84 9.26
C TYR A 62 14.09 -13.91 7.95
N SER A 63 13.45 -15.05 7.69
CA SER A 63 12.71 -15.30 6.45
C SER A 63 11.19 -15.08 6.55
N LEU A 64 10.63 -15.18 7.76
CA LEU A 64 9.21 -14.98 8.05
C LEU A 64 9.07 -13.88 9.10
N ILE A 65 8.53 -12.74 8.69
CA ILE A 65 8.33 -11.57 9.55
C ILE A 65 6.84 -11.28 9.61
N ALA A 66 6.30 -11.25 10.82
CA ALA A 66 4.90 -10.91 11.06
C ALA A 66 4.82 -9.48 11.63
N GLY A 67 3.93 -8.66 11.07
CA GLY A 67 3.48 -7.44 11.71
C GLY A 67 2.34 -7.77 12.68
N ILE A 68 2.36 -7.16 13.87
CA ILE A 68 1.35 -7.38 14.92
C ILE A 68 0.69 -6.04 15.27
N ASP A 69 -0.62 -6.04 15.46
CA ASP A 69 -1.39 -4.88 15.93
C ASP A 69 -2.64 -5.35 16.71
N GLU A 70 -3.09 -4.54 17.68
CA GLU A 70 -4.24 -4.82 18.53
C GLU A 70 -5.38 -3.79 18.40
N ALA A 71 -6.59 -4.25 18.65
CA ALA A 71 -7.78 -3.42 18.80
C ALA A 71 -8.53 -3.78 20.09
N GLY A 72 -9.19 -2.81 20.70
CA GLY A 72 -10.04 -3.04 21.88
C GLY A 72 -9.40 -2.68 23.23
N ARG A 73 -8.09 -2.40 23.31
CA ARG A 73 -7.38 -2.12 24.59
C ARG A 73 -7.89 -0.94 25.43
N GLY A 74 -8.74 -0.08 24.87
CA GLY A 74 -9.31 1.09 25.54
C GLY A 74 -10.83 1.13 25.49
N SER A 75 -11.46 0.04 25.07
CA SER A 75 -12.92 -0.08 25.11
C SER A 75 -13.36 -0.39 26.54
N LEU A 76 -14.47 0.19 26.98
CA LEU A 76 -15.10 -0.17 28.26
C LEU A 76 -15.69 -1.59 28.22
N SER A 77 -15.93 -2.13 27.04
CA SER A 77 -16.58 -3.43 26.84
C SER A 77 -16.14 -4.10 25.54
N GLY A 78 -16.17 -5.42 25.54
CA GLY A 78 -15.72 -6.25 24.42
C GLY A 78 -14.25 -6.64 24.54
N PRO A 79 -13.84 -7.71 23.83
CA PRO A 79 -12.52 -8.30 23.99
C PRO A 79 -11.42 -7.43 23.37
N VAL A 80 -10.19 -7.71 23.78
CA VAL A 80 -9.00 -7.26 23.06
C VAL A 80 -8.68 -8.29 21.97
N VAL A 81 -8.56 -7.81 20.74
CA VAL A 81 -8.25 -8.64 19.57
C VAL A 81 -6.89 -8.22 19.01
N ALA A 82 -5.98 -9.18 18.84
CA ALA A 82 -4.69 -8.97 18.20
C ALA A 82 -4.61 -9.78 16.90
N ALA A 83 -3.96 -9.21 15.88
CA ALA A 83 -3.70 -9.89 14.62
C ALA A 83 -2.20 -9.92 14.33
N ALA A 84 -1.70 -11.07 13.89
CA ALA A 84 -0.35 -11.25 13.36
C ALA A 84 -0.42 -11.58 11.87
N VAL A 85 0.21 -10.78 11.01
CA VAL A 85 0.12 -10.92 9.56
C VAL A 85 1.50 -11.01 8.93
N ILE A 86 1.74 -12.09 8.18
CA ILE A 86 2.94 -12.25 7.36
C ILE A 86 2.61 -11.86 5.92
N LEU A 87 3.25 -10.82 5.40
CA LEU A 87 3.05 -10.35 4.04
C LEU A 87 4.13 -10.89 3.08
N PRO A 88 3.82 -11.01 1.77
CA PRO A 88 4.82 -11.14 0.73
C PRO A 88 5.74 -9.92 0.66
N ASP A 89 6.95 -10.18 0.18
CA ASP A 89 7.99 -9.18 0.05
C ASP A 89 7.58 -8.00 -0.82
N GLN A 90 7.78 -6.79 -0.28
CA GLN A 90 7.52 -5.53 -0.97
C GLN A 90 6.08 -5.42 -1.51
N LEU A 91 5.12 -6.06 -0.83
CA LEU A 91 3.73 -6.02 -1.23
C LEU A 91 3.23 -4.57 -1.25
N PHE A 92 2.78 -4.13 -2.42
CA PHE A 92 2.20 -2.80 -2.59
C PHE A 92 0.68 -2.87 -2.53
N ILE A 93 0.13 -2.41 -1.41
CA ILE A 93 -1.30 -2.12 -1.26
C ILE A 93 -1.43 -0.60 -1.08
N PRO A 94 -1.91 0.14 -2.10
CA PRO A 94 -2.02 1.58 -2.00
C PRO A 94 -2.99 1.96 -0.89
N TYR A 95 -2.70 3.08 -0.20
CA TYR A 95 -3.53 3.63 0.88
C TYR A 95 -3.60 2.80 2.16
N ILE A 96 -2.78 1.75 2.31
CA ILE A 96 -2.65 1.04 3.59
C ILE A 96 -2.10 2.01 4.66
N LYS A 97 -2.94 2.35 5.63
CA LYS A 97 -2.72 3.36 6.68
C LYS A 97 -3.54 2.96 7.91
N ASP A 98 -3.33 3.67 9.02
CA ASP A 98 -4.14 3.57 10.24
C ASP A 98 -5.64 3.53 9.89
N SER A 99 -6.29 2.47 10.34
CA SER A 99 -7.69 2.16 10.07
C SER A 99 -8.64 3.25 10.54
N LYS A 100 -8.23 4.06 11.52
CA LYS A 100 -8.99 5.18 12.10
C LYS A 100 -9.17 6.37 11.16
N LYS A 101 -8.39 6.43 10.06
CA LYS A 101 -8.49 7.49 9.04
C LYS A 101 -9.18 7.03 7.74
N LEU A 102 -9.73 5.81 7.73
CA LEU A 102 -10.35 5.19 6.56
C LEU A 102 -11.86 5.11 6.73
N THR A 103 -12.60 5.24 5.62
CA THR A 103 -14.03 4.94 5.61
C THR A 103 -14.25 3.44 5.82
N SER A 104 -15.39 3.04 6.38
CA SER A 104 -15.73 1.63 6.60
C SER A 104 -15.64 0.80 5.33
N GLN A 105 -16.09 1.35 4.19
CA GLN A 105 -15.96 0.71 2.89
C GLN A 105 -14.49 0.48 2.51
N LYS A 106 -13.66 1.53 2.61
CA LYS A 106 -12.23 1.43 2.25
C LYS A 106 -11.48 0.44 3.13
N ARG A 107 -11.82 0.40 4.43
CA ARG A 107 -11.26 -0.55 5.39
C ARG A 107 -11.63 -2.00 5.01
N THR A 108 -12.87 -2.23 4.61
CA THR A 108 -13.33 -3.56 4.14
C THR A 108 -12.60 -3.99 2.87
N GLU A 109 -12.46 -3.09 1.88
CA GLU A 109 -11.69 -3.36 0.66
C GLU A 109 -10.22 -3.71 0.97
N LEU A 110 -9.60 -2.97 1.88
CA LEU A 110 -8.22 -3.19 2.28
C LEU A 110 -8.07 -4.49 3.07
N TYR A 111 -9.00 -4.80 3.97
CA TYR A 111 -9.06 -6.07 4.69
C TYR A 111 -9.07 -7.25 3.71
N CYS A 112 -10.00 -7.26 2.75
CA CYS A 112 -10.06 -8.30 1.72
C CYS A 112 -8.76 -8.36 0.90
N SER A 113 -8.20 -7.22 0.50
CA SER A 113 -6.93 -7.18 -0.25
C SER A 113 -5.75 -7.70 0.58
N ILE A 114 -5.72 -7.48 1.89
CA ILE A 114 -4.66 -7.96 2.78
C ILE A 114 -4.79 -9.47 2.92
N LEU A 115 -5.96 -9.97 3.29
CA LEU A 115 -6.18 -11.41 3.48
C LEU A 115 -5.86 -12.22 2.23
N ASN A 116 -6.32 -11.77 1.06
CA ASN A 116 -6.08 -12.47 -0.20
C ASN A 116 -4.60 -12.51 -0.62
N LYS A 117 -3.77 -11.61 -0.08
CA LYS A 117 -2.35 -11.49 -0.45
C LYS A 117 -1.40 -11.90 0.65
N ALA A 118 -1.86 -11.99 1.89
CA ALA A 118 -1.05 -12.41 3.03
C ALA A 118 -0.57 -13.85 2.82
N LYS A 119 0.65 -14.14 3.27
CA LYS A 119 1.16 -15.52 3.33
C LYS A 119 0.48 -16.29 4.44
N ASN A 120 0.28 -15.63 5.59
CA ASN A 120 -0.41 -16.22 6.74
C ASN A 120 -0.97 -15.12 7.65
N VAL A 121 -2.01 -15.46 8.41
CA VAL A 121 -2.71 -14.58 9.35
C VAL A 121 -3.10 -15.38 10.58
N GLY A 122 -2.73 -14.88 11.76
CA GLY A 122 -3.19 -15.37 13.06
C GLY A 122 -4.03 -14.31 13.77
N ILE A 123 -5.09 -14.73 14.47
CA ILE A 123 -5.95 -13.86 15.27
C ILE A 123 -6.00 -14.43 16.69
N GLY A 124 -5.73 -13.59 17.68
CA GLY A 124 -5.88 -13.89 19.09
C GLY A 124 -6.95 -13.00 19.71
N ILE A 125 -7.79 -13.58 20.57
CA ILE A 125 -8.87 -12.89 21.26
C ILE A 125 -8.71 -13.16 22.76
N VAL A 126 -8.74 -12.11 23.56
CA VAL A 126 -8.71 -12.17 25.03
C VAL A 126 -9.94 -11.43 25.55
N GLU A 127 -10.72 -12.11 26.39
CA GLU A 127 -11.92 -11.59 27.06
C GLU A 127 -11.60 -11.04 28.45
#